data_AF-A0A3M1G3W0-F1
#
_entry.id   AF-A0A3M1G3W0-F1
#
_cell.length_a   1.000
_cell.length_b   1.000
_cell.length_c   1.000
_cell.angle_alpha   90.00
_cell.angle_beta   90.00
_cell.angle_gamma   90.00
#
_symmetry.space_group_name_H-M   'P 1'
#
loop_
_entity.id
_entity.type
_entity.pdbx_description
1 polymer ?
#
loop_
_entity_poly.entity_id
_entity_poly.type
_entity_poly.pdbx_seq_one_letter_code
_entity_poly.pdbx_strand_id
1 'polypeptide(L)'
;QSLIPTLQSFSIFNLQSFLLITIATGGLVFLNTWDFPPYWVLVSLAVLWQVRRQAGVPEGIRAGIMAGIVILAGTVAIYLPYFLTAQSQARGILPNLFNPTHLPQFLLMFGHLLLGVTALILLAWREHAPRPRVLAGALLLVWGLPALFLAATALLSLNTDAGRDVLQRMPLPPDASGYGAVILERWLARPYTFLLAGGMAGLVIAMLWSRLLRANSEEANPATTFVLLLAGLGLLLVYAPEFVYLRDNFGTRMNTVFKFYYQGWLLLAVAASYGVILSLHRWRASYAWAGISLSGLAILLILGGLIYPVAGAYSKASHFQNPAPTLDGLAYVSPDERAAIEWVRRNTPPDAIVVEGKGASYRADFSRISAATGR
;
A
#
# COMPACT_ATOMS: atom_id res chain seq x y z
N GLN A 1 28.69 22.76 -9.99
CA GLN A 1 27.72 22.83 -11.10
C GLN A 1 26.32 22.91 -10.49
N SER A 2 25.48 23.85 -10.92
CA SER A 2 24.15 24.06 -10.35
C SER A 2 23.20 22.91 -10.69
N LEU A 3 22.20 22.71 -9.82
CA LEU A 3 21.29 21.58 -9.74
C LEU A 3 20.33 21.44 -10.95
N ILE A 4 19.97 22.58 -11.52
CA ILE A 4 18.92 22.72 -12.52
C ILE A 4 19.43 22.42 -13.95
N PRO A 5 20.62 22.91 -14.37
CA PRO A 5 21.16 22.59 -15.70
C PRO A 5 21.39 21.09 -15.96
N THR A 6 21.81 20.32 -14.95
CA THR A 6 22.05 18.87 -15.09
C THR A 6 20.75 18.06 -15.28
N LEU A 7 19.64 18.53 -14.72
CA LEU A 7 18.34 17.89 -14.96
C LEU A 7 17.72 18.38 -16.29
N GLN A 8 17.92 19.67 -16.62
CA GLN A 8 17.45 20.27 -17.87
C GLN A 8 18.19 19.77 -19.12
N SER A 9 19.41 19.23 -18.98
CA SER A 9 20.13 18.60 -20.10
C SER A 9 19.45 17.35 -20.63
N PHE A 10 18.50 16.76 -19.88
CA PHE A 10 17.65 15.68 -20.35
C PHE A 10 16.37 16.28 -20.95
N SER A 11 16.20 16.18 -22.28
CA SER A 11 15.14 16.89 -23.06
C SER A 11 13.70 16.64 -22.60
N ILE A 12 13.46 15.62 -21.77
CA ILE A 12 12.14 15.21 -21.27
C ILE A 12 11.76 15.96 -19.97
N PHE A 13 12.72 16.55 -19.28
CA PHE A 13 12.55 17.11 -17.93
C PHE A 13 12.77 18.64 -17.91
N ASN A 14 11.90 19.37 -18.61
CA ASN A 14 11.85 20.81 -18.46
C ASN A 14 11.23 21.22 -17.10
N LEU A 15 11.37 22.50 -16.73
CA LEU A 15 10.86 23.03 -15.47
C LEU A 15 9.34 22.81 -15.30
N GLN A 16 8.57 22.90 -16.39
CA GLN A 16 7.12 22.73 -16.38
C GLN A 16 6.74 21.29 -16.03
N SER A 17 7.42 20.30 -16.61
CA SER A 17 7.23 18.88 -16.29
C SER A 17 7.52 18.59 -14.82
N PHE A 18 8.62 19.11 -14.28
CA PHE A 18 8.95 18.94 -12.85
C PHE A 18 7.93 19.61 -11.93
N LEU A 19 7.47 20.82 -12.30
CA LEU A 19 6.44 21.52 -11.54
C LEU A 19 5.13 20.72 -11.53
N LEU A 20 4.70 20.24 -12.69
CA LEU A 20 3.49 19.42 -12.81
C LEU A 20 3.59 18.12 -11.99
N ILE A 21 4.71 17.40 -12.09
CA ILE A 21 4.97 16.18 -11.30
C ILE A 21 4.92 16.50 -9.81
N THR A 22 5.53 17.61 -9.38
CA THR A 22 5.57 18.04 -7.99
C THR A 22 4.18 18.40 -7.48
N ILE A 23 3.38 19.13 -8.26
CA ILE A 23 2.00 19.46 -7.91
C ILE A 23 1.17 18.18 -7.81
N ALA A 24 1.21 17.31 -8.83
CA ALA A 24 0.41 16.10 -8.88
C ALA A 24 0.76 15.10 -7.78
N THR A 25 2.06 14.84 -7.58
CA THR A 25 2.52 13.89 -6.55
C THR A 25 2.35 14.51 -5.17
N GLY A 26 2.68 15.80 -5.00
CA GLY A 26 2.52 16.51 -3.74
C GLY A 26 1.07 16.64 -3.27
N GLY A 27 0.11 16.70 -4.20
CA GLY A 27 -1.33 16.72 -3.87
C GLY A 27 -1.79 15.50 -3.09
N LEU A 28 -1.07 14.37 -3.20
CA LEU A 28 -1.32 13.18 -2.40
C LEU A 28 -1.11 13.41 -0.91
N VAL A 29 -0.23 14.33 -0.51
CA VAL A 29 -0.02 14.66 0.91
C VAL A 29 -1.32 15.14 1.56
N PHE A 30 -2.07 15.96 0.83
CA PHE A 30 -3.35 16.51 1.23
C PHE A 30 -4.48 15.48 1.14
N LEU A 31 -4.55 14.73 0.04
CA LEU A 31 -5.62 13.74 -0.17
C LEU A 31 -5.52 12.56 0.80
N ASN A 32 -4.34 11.97 0.92
CA ASN A 32 -4.02 10.92 1.87
C ASN A 32 -2.50 10.82 2.01
N THR A 33 -1.97 11.36 3.10
CA THR A 33 -0.52 11.56 3.32
C THR A 33 0.35 10.32 3.09
N TRP A 34 -0.19 9.12 3.30
CA TRP A 34 0.54 7.86 3.14
C TRP A 34 0.64 7.37 1.69
N ASP A 35 -0.09 8.00 0.77
CA ASP A 35 0.00 7.73 -0.66
C ASP A 35 1.21 8.44 -1.26
N PHE A 36 1.64 9.58 -0.70
CA PHE A 36 2.79 10.33 -1.23
C PHE A 36 4.09 9.51 -1.32
N PRO A 37 4.58 8.83 -0.25
CA PRO A 37 5.86 8.14 -0.28
C PRO A 37 6.06 7.13 -1.42
N PRO A 38 5.15 6.16 -1.69
CA PRO A 38 5.36 5.20 -2.76
C PRO A 38 5.42 5.85 -4.14
N TYR A 39 4.59 6.86 -4.43
CA TYR A 39 4.61 7.53 -5.74
C TYR A 39 5.82 8.47 -5.89
N TRP A 40 6.23 9.15 -4.82
CA TRP A 40 7.47 9.93 -4.79
C TRP A 40 8.69 9.06 -5.09
N VAL A 41 8.78 7.88 -4.47
CA VAL A 41 9.85 6.90 -4.74
C VAL A 41 9.74 6.39 -6.18
N LEU A 42 8.55 6.05 -6.67
CA LEU A 42 8.35 5.56 -8.04
C LEU A 42 8.86 6.56 -9.09
N VAL A 43 8.49 7.84 -8.96
CA VAL A 43 8.93 8.88 -9.88
C VAL A 43 10.45 9.06 -9.81
N SER A 44 11.02 9.08 -8.61
CA SER A 44 12.47 9.19 -8.42
C SER A 44 13.23 8.02 -9.07
N LEU A 45 12.71 6.79 -8.93
CA LEU A 45 13.27 5.59 -9.56
C LEU A 45 13.08 5.60 -11.08
N ALA A 46 11.99 6.16 -11.59
CA ALA A 46 11.77 6.31 -13.03
C ALA A 46 12.79 7.29 -13.66
N VAL A 47 13.04 8.43 -13.00
CA VAL A 47 14.08 9.39 -13.42
C VAL A 47 15.45 8.72 -13.38
N LEU A 48 15.77 8.01 -12.28
CA LEU A 48 17.01 7.26 -12.14
C LEU A 48 17.22 6.33 -13.33
N TRP A 49 16.21 5.53 -13.66
CA TRP A 49 16.31 4.53 -14.72
C TRP A 49 16.47 5.16 -16.10
N GLN A 50 15.76 6.25 -16.35
CA GLN A 50 15.85 6.95 -17.63
C GLN A 50 17.23 7.57 -17.84
N VAL A 51 17.74 8.30 -16.85
CA VAL A 51 19.06 8.94 -16.93
C VAL A 51 20.16 7.89 -17.00
N ARG A 52 20.03 6.81 -16.22
CA ARG A 52 20.96 5.70 -16.25
C ARG A 52 21.16 5.12 -17.65
N ARG A 53 20.08 4.98 -18.43
CA ARG A 53 20.17 4.42 -19.80
C ARG A 53 20.98 5.30 -20.74
N GLN A 54 21.07 6.60 -20.46
CA GLN A 54 21.76 7.57 -21.31
C GLN A 54 23.18 7.87 -20.83
N ALA A 55 23.37 7.93 -19.51
CA ALA A 55 24.59 8.46 -18.88
C ALA A 55 25.26 7.48 -17.89
N GLY A 56 24.75 6.24 -17.77
CA GLY A 56 25.30 5.22 -16.87
C GLY A 56 24.77 5.28 -15.43
N VAL A 57 25.12 4.26 -14.64
CA VAL A 57 24.58 4.04 -13.28
C VAL A 57 24.83 5.21 -12.32
N PRO A 58 26.05 5.78 -12.21
CA PRO A 58 26.32 6.86 -11.25
C PRO A 58 25.45 8.10 -11.50
N GLU A 59 25.34 8.54 -12.76
CA GLU A 59 24.53 9.70 -13.13
C GLU A 59 23.03 9.40 -12.97
N GLY A 60 22.59 8.17 -13.24
CA GLY A 60 21.24 7.73 -12.93
C GLY A 60 20.90 7.87 -11.46
N ILE A 61 21.74 7.34 -10.56
CA ILE A 61 21.53 7.41 -9.11
C ILE A 61 21.48 8.87 -8.66
N ARG A 62 22.42 9.69 -9.12
CA ARG A 62 22.46 11.12 -8.82
C ARG A 62 21.18 11.83 -9.26
N ALA A 63 20.71 11.58 -10.49
CA ALA A 63 19.50 12.19 -11.01
C ALA A 63 18.24 11.74 -10.24
N GLY A 64 18.15 10.46 -9.88
CA GLY A 64 17.05 9.94 -9.07
C GLY A 64 16.96 10.57 -7.69
N ILE A 65 18.08 10.63 -6.97
CA ILE A 65 18.18 11.31 -5.67
C ILE A 65 17.79 12.78 -5.81
N MET A 66 18.30 13.44 -6.87
CA MET A 66 18.02 14.84 -7.10
C MET A 66 16.54 15.11 -7.37
N ALA A 67 15.92 14.32 -8.24
CA ALA A 67 14.49 14.38 -8.50
C ALA A 67 13.70 14.20 -7.20
N GLY A 68 14.09 13.21 -6.38
CA GLY A 68 13.48 12.99 -5.07
C GLY A 68 13.54 14.22 -4.17
N ILE A 69 14.72 14.83 -4.02
CA ILE A 69 14.91 16.04 -3.20
C ILE A 69 14.08 17.21 -3.74
N VAL A 70 14.14 17.47 -5.05
CA VAL A 70 13.43 18.58 -5.68
C VAL A 70 11.91 18.43 -5.55
N ILE A 71 11.37 17.23 -5.81
CA ILE A 71 9.94 16.95 -5.69
C ILE A 71 9.50 17.07 -4.22
N LEU A 72 10.30 16.57 -3.28
CA LEU A 72 9.97 16.67 -1.85
C LEU A 72 9.97 18.13 -1.38
N ALA A 73 11.03 18.89 -1.68
CA ALA A 73 11.13 20.29 -1.31
C ALA A 73 10.03 21.14 -1.97
N GLY A 74 9.76 20.90 -3.26
CA GLY A 74 8.68 21.56 -3.98
C GLY A 74 7.30 21.20 -3.44
N THR A 75 7.08 19.95 -3.01
CA THR A 75 5.84 19.53 -2.33
C THR A 75 5.66 20.29 -1.02
N VAL A 76 6.70 20.38 -0.19
CA VAL A 76 6.64 21.15 1.07
C VAL A 76 6.36 22.62 0.81
N ALA A 77 7.01 23.23 -0.19
CA ALA A 77 6.81 24.64 -0.52
C ALA A 77 5.40 24.94 -1.06
N ILE A 78 4.92 24.15 -2.02
CA ILE A 78 3.60 24.34 -2.66
C ILE A 78 2.47 24.08 -1.67
N TYR A 79 2.60 23.04 -0.85
CA TYR A 79 1.57 22.63 0.12
C TYR A 79 1.84 23.16 1.53
N LEU A 80 2.70 24.17 1.68
CA LEU A 80 3.03 24.79 2.98
C LEU A 80 1.76 25.24 3.76
N PRO A 81 0.76 25.89 3.14
CA PRO A 81 -0.45 26.30 3.85
C PRO A 81 -1.17 25.12 4.53
N TYR A 82 -1.21 23.96 3.87
CA TYR A 82 -1.78 22.74 4.46
C TYR A 82 -0.96 22.29 5.67
N PHE A 83 0.36 22.22 5.56
CA PHE A 83 1.24 21.78 6.65
C PHE A 83 1.15 22.68 7.89
N LEU A 84 0.89 23.98 7.72
CA LEU A 84 0.73 24.92 8.84
C LEU A 84 -0.56 24.66 9.65
N THR A 85 -1.59 24.11 9.02
CA THR A 85 -2.89 23.84 9.66
C THR A 85 -3.14 22.35 9.92
N ALA A 86 -2.30 21.46 9.38
CA ALA A 86 -2.54 20.02 9.41
C ALA A 86 -2.49 19.47 10.83
N GLN A 87 -3.58 18.82 11.25
CA GLN A 87 -3.62 18.05 12.49
C GLN A 87 -3.40 16.57 12.18
N SER A 88 -2.29 16.03 12.67
CA SER A 88 -1.96 14.62 12.47
C SER A 88 -2.62 13.75 13.54
N GLN A 89 -3.32 12.70 13.11
CA GLN A 89 -3.79 11.62 14.00
C GLN A 89 -2.71 10.55 14.24
N ALA A 90 -1.61 10.58 13.49
CA ALA A 90 -0.52 9.62 13.65
C ALA A 90 0.34 9.99 14.86
N ARG A 91 0.49 9.03 15.78
CA ARG A 91 1.22 9.15 17.06
C ARG A 91 2.50 8.32 17.10
N GLY A 92 3.09 8.05 15.94
CA GLY A 92 4.32 7.28 15.77
C GLY A 92 4.13 5.91 15.09
N ILE A 93 5.23 5.16 15.02
CA ILE A 93 5.31 3.82 14.40
C ILE A 93 5.51 2.78 15.50
N LEU A 94 4.82 1.65 15.41
CA LEU A 94 4.91 0.53 16.33
C LEU A 94 5.23 -0.77 15.60
N PRO A 95 5.96 -1.71 16.24
CA PRO A 95 6.20 -3.04 15.68
C PRO A 95 4.93 -3.89 15.69
N ASN A 96 4.70 -4.66 14.63
CA ASN A 96 3.61 -5.64 14.59
C ASN A 96 4.03 -6.97 15.24
N LEU A 97 4.15 -6.99 16.57
CA LEU A 97 4.58 -8.19 17.29
C LEU A 97 3.53 -9.31 17.31
N PHE A 98 2.25 -8.98 17.13
CA PHE A 98 1.17 -9.90 17.49
C PHE A 98 0.22 -10.27 16.36
N ASN A 99 0.21 -9.57 15.23
CA ASN A 99 -0.85 -9.75 14.24
C ASN A 99 -0.25 -10.07 12.86
N PRO A 100 0.49 -11.17 12.69
CA PRO A 100 0.86 -11.63 11.35
C PRO A 100 -0.40 -11.88 10.51
N THR A 101 -0.38 -11.48 9.24
CA THR A 101 -1.57 -11.64 8.38
C THR A 101 -1.81 -13.10 8.06
N HIS A 102 -3.06 -13.54 8.19
CA HIS A 102 -3.45 -14.88 7.76
C HIS A 102 -3.32 -15.01 6.25
N LEU A 103 -2.57 -16.02 5.80
CA LEU A 103 -2.36 -16.25 4.36
C LEU A 103 -3.68 -16.38 3.59
N PRO A 104 -4.72 -17.10 4.06
CA PRO A 104 -6.00 -17.13 3.34
C PRO A 104 -6.65 -15.76 3.14
N GLN A 105 -6.57 -14.87 4.14
CA GLN A 105 -7.10 -13.51 4.03
C GLN A 105 -6.29 -12.67 3.04
N PHE A 106 -4.95 -12.84 3.05
CA PHE A 106 -4.06 -12.19 2.10
C PHE A 106 -4.34 -12.65 0.66
N LEU A 107 -4.48 -13.96 0.45
CA LEU A 107 -4.77 -14.53 -0.87
C LEU A 107 -6.18 -14.22 -1.36
N LEU A 108 -7.16 -14.04 -0.48
CA LEU A 108 -8.48 -13.56 -0.85
C LEU A 108 -8.40 -12.17 -1.50
N MET A 109 -7.55 -11.30 -0.97
CA MET A 109 -7.38 -9.94 -1.49
C MET A 109 -6.46 -9.88 -2.73
N PHE A 110 -5.31 -10.58 -2.68
CA PHE A 110 -4.25 -10.41 -3.67
C PHE A 110 -3.98 -11.63 -4.54
N GLY A 111 -4.55 -12.80 -4.24
CA GLY A 111 -4.16 -14.07 -4.88
C GLY A 111 -4.19 -14.03 -6.40
N HIS A 112 -5.27 -13.49 -6.98
CA HIS A 112 -5.41 -13.31 -8.42
C HIS A 112 -4.34 -12.36 -9.02
N LEU A 113 -3.95 -11.31 -8.28
CA LEU A 113 -2.87 -10.40 -8.69
C LEU A 113 -1.49 -11.06 -8.58
N LEU A 114 -1.25 -11.82 -7.50
CA LEU A 114 0.03 -12.50 -7.28
C LEU A 114 0.32 -13.54 -8.37
N LEU A 115 -0.72 -14.19 -8.93
CA LEU A 115 -0.57 -15.08 -10.08
C LEU A 115 -0.04 -14.32 -11.31
N GLY A 116 -0.63 -13.16 -11.64
CA GLY A 116 -0.16 -12.30 -12.73
C GLY A 116 1.23 -11.72 -12.50
N VAL A 117 1.53 -11.30 -11.26
CA VAL A 117 2.87 -10.84 -10.87
C VAL A 117 3.89 -11.99 -10.95
N THR A 118 3.51 -13.21 -10.60
CA THR A 118 4.38 -14.38 -10.76
C THR A 118 4.65 -14.65 -12.24
N ALA A 119 3.65 -14.52 -13.11
CA ALA A 119 3.83 -14.62 -14.55
C ALA A 119 4.81 -13.54 -15.07
N LEU A 120 4.69 -12.29 -14.59
CA LEU A 120 5.65 -11.21 -14.86
C LEU A 120 7.08 -11.57 -14.39
N ILE A 121 7.23 -12.08 -13.17
CA ILE A 121 8.53 -12.49 -12.62
C ILE A 121 9.16 -13.58 -13.50
N LEU A 122 8.40 -14.61 -13.88
CA LEU A 122 8.88 -15.68 -14.75
C LEU A 122 9.37 -15.15 -16.11
N LEU A 123 8.61 -14.24 -16.73
CA LEU A 123 8.99 -13.61 -18.00
C LEU A 123 10.26 -12.78 -17.85
N ALA A 124 10.30 -11.91 -16.85
CA ALA A 124 11.43 -11.02 -16.64
C ALA A 124 12.70 -11.77 -16.17
N TRP A 125 12.54 -12.94 -15.53
CA TRP A 125 13.63 -13.84 -15.18
C TRP A 125 14.29 -14.44 -16.42
N ARG A 126 13.48 -14.75 -17.46
CA ARG A 126 14.00 -15.24 -18.74
C ARG A 126 14.74 -14.17 -19.52
N GLU A 127 14.28 -12.92 -19.41
CA GLU A 127 15.02 -11.78 -19.97
C GLU A 127 16.36 -11.64 -19.25
N HIS A 128 16.34 -11.49 -17.92
CA HIS A 128 17.55 -11.25 -17.13
C HIS A 128 17.45 -11.85 -15.72
N ALA A 129 17.87 -13.10 -15.57
CA ALA A 129 17.96 -13.74 -14.27
C ALA A 129 19.04 -13.07 -13.39
N PRO A 130 18.76 -12.82 -12.10
CA PRO A 130 19.76 -12.31 -11.18
C PRO A 130 20.84 -13.36 -10.92
N ARG A 131 22.06 -12.91 -10.63
CA ARG A 131 23.12 -13.82 -10.16
C ARG A 131 22.70 -14.43 -8.81
N PRO A 132 23.01 -15.69 -8.51
CA PRO A 132 22.60 -16.34 -7.25
C PRO A 132 22.98 -15.55 -5.99
N ARG A 133 24.17 -14.92 -5.97
CA ARG A 133 24.61 -14.07 -4.84
C ARG A 133 23.75 -12.82 -4.66
N VAL A 134 23.30 -12.20 -5.75
CA VAL A 134 22.41 -11.04 -5.70
C VAL A 134 21.04 -11.45 -5.21
N LEU A 135 20.53 -12.58 -5.69
CA LEU A 135 19.26 -13.14 -5.23
C LEU A 135 19.29 -13.46 -3.74
N ALA A 136 20.32 -14.20 -3.29
CA ALA A 136 20.48 -14.56 -1.88
C ALA A 136 20.61 -13.31 -1.00
N GLY A 137 21.38 -12.31 -1.44
CA GLY A 137 21.50 -11.03 -0.73
C GLY A 137 20.17 -10.29 -0.63
N ALA A 138 19.41 -10.19 -1.72
CA ALA A 138 18.10 -9.53 -1.70
C ALA A 138 17.09 -10.25 -0.79
N LEU A 139 17.01 -11.59 -0.88
CA LEU A 139 16.13 -12.38 -0.01
C LEU A 139 16.53 -12.27 1.47
N LEU A 140 17.84 -12.35 1.75
CA LEU A 140 18.36 -12.18 3.11
C LEU A 140 18.06 -10.79 3.67
N LEU A 141 18.19 -9.73 2.87
CA LEU A 141 17.86 -8.38 3.31
C LEU A 141 16.35 -8.20 3.53
N VAL A 142 15.53 -8.67 2.59
CA VAL A 142 14.08 -8.46 2.64
C VAL A 142 13.41 -9.27 3.74
N TRP A 143 13.83 -10.50 4.01
CA TRP A 143 13.32 -11.26 5.16
C TRP A 143 14.07 -10.97 6.45
N GLY A 144 15.40 -10.86 6.37
CA GLY A 144 16.26 -10.77 7.54
C GLY A 144 16.17 -9.44 8.27
N LEU A 145 16.10 -8.30 7.57
CA LEU A 145 15.98 -7.00 8.25
C LEU A 145 14.67 -6.86 9.02
N PRO A 146 13.49 -7.17 8.45
CA PRO A 146 12.24 -7.14 9.20
C PRO A 146 12.17 -8.18 10.31
N ALA A 147 12.70 -9.39 10.10
CA ALA A 147 12.76 -10.42 11.14
C ALA A 147 13.67 -9.99 12.31
N LEU A 148 14.83 -9.40 12.02
CA LEU A 148 15.73 -8.84 13.02
C LEU A 148 15.07 -7.67 13.76
N PHE A 149 14.36 -6.79 13.05
CA PHE A 149 13.61 -5.69 13.65
C PHE A 149 12.53 -6.23 14.62
N LEU A 150 11.76 -7.23 14.20
CA LEU A 150 10.74 -7.86 15.05
C LEU A 150 11.36 -8.55 16.27
N ALA A 151 12.46 -9.28 16.09
CA ALA A 151 13.17 -9.94 17.19
C ALA A 151 13.74 -8.91 18.18
N ALA A 152 14.42 -7.87 17.69
CA ALA A 152 14.99 -6.81 18.52
C ALA A 152 13.90 -6.05 19.27
N THR A 153 12.80 -5.68 18.60
CA THR A 153 11.69 -4.98 19.24
C THR A 153 10.92 -5.86 20.22
N ALA A 154 10.79 -7.17 19.96
CA ALA A 154 10.25 -8.12 20.93
C ALA A 154 11.14 -8.22 22.18
N LEU A 155 12.46 -8.38 21.99
CA LEU A 155 13.43 -8.42 23.10
C LEU A 155 13.38 -7.14 23.93
N LEU A 156 13.41 -5.97 23.30
CA LEU A 156 13.28 -4.69 24.00
C LEU A 156 11.94 -4.58 24.72
N SER A 157 10.85 -5.01 24.08
CA SER A 157 9.51 -4.94 24.68
C SER A 157 9.37 -5.81 25.92
N LEU A 158 10.02 -6.98 25.94
CA LEU A 158 9.97 -7.95 27.03
C LEU A 158 10.92 -7.60 28.19
N ASN A 159 12.00 -6.88 27.94
CA ASN A 159 13.08 -6.66 28.91
C ASN A 159 13.21 -5.21 29.42
N THR A 160 12.38 -4.28 28.97
CA THR A 160 12.41 -2.87 29.41
C THR A 160 11.07 -2.42 29.98
N ASP A 161 11.08 -1.47 30.93
CA ASP A 161 9.85 -0.93 31.52
C ASP A 161 8.95 -0.27 30.48
N ALA A 162 9.53 0.61 29.65
CA ALA A 162 8.82 1.24 28.54
C ALA A 162 8.24 0.23 27.55
N GLY A 163 8.96 -0.88 27.33
CA GLY A 163 8.50 -2.00 26.51
C GLY A 163 7.28 -2.71 27.09
N ARG A 164 7.32 -3.01 28.39
CA ARG A 164 6.23 -3.68 29.11
C ARG A 164 4.96 -2.82 29.12
N ASP A 165 5.08 -1.51 29.24
CA ASP A 165 3.95 -0.57 29.13
C ASP A 165 3.28 -0.60 27.75
N VAL A 166 4.06 -0.84 26.69
CA VAL A 166 3.51 -1.00 25.33
C VAL A 166 2.79 -2.35 25.20
N LEU A 167 3.37 -3.43 25.74
CA LEU A 167 2.77 -4.77 25.72
C LEU A 167 1.42 -4.80 26.45
N GLN A 168 1.31 -4.14 27.60
CA GLN A 168 0.09 -4.05 28.40
C GLN A 168 -1.12 -3.44 27.67
N ARG A 169 -0.89 -2.75 26.55
CA ARG A 169 -1.97 -2.22 25.70
C ARG A 169 -2.65 -3.30 24.87
N MET A 170 -2.01 -4.47 24.73
CA MET A 170 -2.56 -5.62 24.04
C MET A 170 -3.08 -6.64 25.06
N PRO A 171 -4.40 -6.81 25.21
CA PRO A 171 -4.94 -7.81 26.11
C PRO A 171 -4.52 -9.21 25.64
N LEU A 172 -3.97 -9.99 26.57
CA LEU A 172 -3.64 -11.39 26.33
C LEU A 172 -4.89 -12.28 26.47
N PRO A 173 -4.93 -13.41 25.74
CA PRO A 173 -5.89 -14.48 26.04
C PRO A 173 -5.82 -14.91 27.51
N PRO A 174 -6.94 -15.31 28.14
CA PRO A 174 -6.96 -15.70 29.56
C PRO A 174 -6.01 -16.85 29.92
N ASP A 175 -5.73 -17.72 28.96
CA ASP A 175 -4.87 -18.91 29.03
C ASP A 175 -3.42 -18.66 28.60
N ALA A 176 -3.06 -17.42 28.26
CA ALA A 176 -1.74 -17.10 27.76
C ALA A 176 -0.66 -17.20 28.86
N SER A 177 0.41 -17.95 28.58
CA SER A 177 1.58 -18.08 29.47
C SER A 177 2.45 -16.80 29.55
N GLY A 178 2.12 -15.77 28.78
CA GLY A 178 2.80 -14.47 28.75
C GLY A 178 3.03 -13.93 27.33
N TYR A 179 3.43 -12.66 27.23
CA TYR A 179 3.60 -11.97 25.94
C TYR A 179 4.60 -12.66 25.00
N GLY A 180 5.75 -13.09 25.53
CA GLY A 180 6.80 -13.73 24.71
C GLY A 180 6.32 -15.02 24.05
N ALA A 181 5.64 -15.88 24.81
CA ALA A 181 5.06 -17.13 24.30
C ALA A 181 4.03 -16.86 23.21
N VAL A 182 3.11 -15.91 23.43
CA VAL A 182 2.07 -15.54 22.45
C VAL A 182 2.66 -14.93 21.18
N ILE A 183 3.67 -14.07 21.28
CA ILE A 183 4.36 -13.50 20.12
C ILE A 183 4.96 -14.62 19.28
N LEU A 184 5.72 -15.52 19.92
CA LEU A 184 6.39 -16.63 19.26
C LEU A 184 5.38 -17.58 18.60
N GLU A 185 4.36 -18.00 19.34
CA GLU A 185 3.31 -18.90 18.87
C GLU A 185 2.63 -18.35 17.61
N ARG A 186 2.21 -17.08 17.63
CA ARG A 186 1.50 -16.48 16.49
C ARG A 186 2.36 -16.39 15.23
N TRP A 187 3.63 -16.02 15.39
CA TRP A 187 4.56 -15.93 14.26
C TRP A 187 4.97 -17.29 13.72
N LEU A 188 5.13 -18.31 14.56
CA LEU A 188 5.39 -19.68 14.12
C LEU A 188 4.17 -20.32 13.45
N ALA A 189 2.96 -20.01 13.92
CA ALA A 189 1.73 -20.55 13.34
C ALA A 189 1.38 -19.88 12.00
N ARG A 190 1.77 -18.62 11.78
CA ARG A 190 1.31 -17.80 10.65
C ARG A 190 2.44 -17.05 9.91
N PRO A 191 3.61 -17.66 9.62
CA PRO A 191 4.71 -16.97 8.96
C PRO A 191 4.46 -16.73 7.46
N TYR A 192 3.47 -17.40 6.89
CA TYR A 192 3.39 -17.62 5.45
C TYR A 192 3.16 -16.36 4.63
N THR A 193 2.41 -15.37 5.12
CA THR A 193 2.23 -14.09 4.40
C THR A 193 3.54 -13.31 4.34
N PHE A 194 4.24 -13.23 5.47
CA PHE A 194 5.57 -12.62 5.55
C PHE A 194 6.57 -13.30 4.61
N LEU A 195 6.58 -14.63 4.59
CA LEU A 195 7.44 -15.40 3.70
C LEU A 195 7.08 -15.19 2.23
N LEU A 196 5.80 -15.28 1.86
CA LEU A 196 5.35 -15.14 0.48
C LEU A 196 5.58 -13.73 -0.07
N ALA A 197 5.07 -12.70 0.62
CA ALA A 197 5.19 -11.31 0.16
C ALA A 197 6.66 -10.85 0.16
N GLY A 198 7.41 -11.16 1.22
CA GLY A 198 8.84 -10.86 1.30
C GLY A 198 9.67 -11.61 0.26
N GLY A 199 9.34 -12.87 -0.04
CA GLY A 199 10.05 -13.66 -1.05
C GLY A 199 9.83 -13.11 -2.45
N MET A 200 8.60 -12.77 -2.80
CA MET A 200 8.27 -12.12 -4.08
C MET A 200 8.94 -10.74 -4.18
N ALA A 201 8.91 -9.94 -3.11
CA ALA A 201 9.58 -8.64 -3.08
C ALA A 201 11.10 -8.79 -3.28
N GLY A 202 11.74 -9.74 -2.59
CA GLY A 202 13.17 -10.03 -2.72
C GLY A 202 13.56 -10.52 -4.12
N LEU A 203 12.73 -11.33 -4.76
CA LEU A 203 12.90 -11.73 -6.17
C LEU A 203 12.89 -10.51 -7.10
N VAL A 204 11.85 -9.66 -6.99
CA VAL A 204 11.72 -8.45 -7.81
C VAL A 204 12.87 -7.47 -7.57
N ILE A 205 13.27 -7.27 -6.30
CA ILE A 205 14.42 -6.42 -5.93
C ILE A 205 15.72 -6.97 -6.53
N ALA A 206 15.96 -8.29 -6.46
CA ALA A 206 17.14 -8.90 -7.07
C ALA A 206 17.20 -8.70 -8.59
N MET A 207 16.04 -8.79 -9.25
CA MET A 207 15.91 -8.57 -10.69
C MET A 207 16.13 -7.11 -11.05
N LEU A 208 15.54 -6.17 -10.31
CA LEU A 208 15.77 -4.73 -10.48
C LEU A 208 17.25 -4.40 -10.26
N TRP A 209 17.86 -4.90 -9.18
CA TRP A 209 19.28 -4.67 -8.89
C TRP A 209 20.20 -5.23 -9.98
N SER A 210 19.91 -6.43 -10.47
CA SER A 210 20.67 -7.04 -11.57
C SER A 210 20.49 -6.26 -12.87
N ARG A 211 19.27 -5.78 -13.14
CA ARG A 211 19.01 -4.87 -14.25
C ARG A 211 19.69 -3.53 -14.04
N LEU A 212 19.90 -3.05 -12.81
CA LEU A 212 20.56 -1.78 -12.44
C LEU A 212 22.07 -1.79 -12.73
N LEU A 213 22.75 -2.89 -12.42
CA LEU A 213 24.21 -2.95 -12.52
C LEU A 213 24.74 -3.31 -13.92
N ARG A 214 23.89 -3.72 -14.85
CA ARG A 214 24.32 -4.09 -16.20
C ARG A 214 24.54 -2.86 -17.09
N ALA A 215 25.67 -2.85 -17.81
CA ALA A 215 26.09 -1.74 -18.68
C ALA A 215 25.34 -1.70 -20.03
N ASN A 216 24.96 -2.85 -20.58
CA ASN A 216 24.21 -2.92 -21.85
C ASN A 216 22.71 -2.79 -21.59
N SER A 217 22.20 -1.57 -21.75
CA SER A 217 20.78 -1.21 -21.58
C SER A 217 19.86 -1.66 -22.72
N GLU A 218 20.40 -2.28 -23.77
CA GLU A 218 19.61 -2.64 -24.97
C GLU A 218 18.82 -3.95 -24.83
N GLU A 219 19.22 -4.88 -23.96
CA GLU A 219 18.55 -6.18 -23.87
C GLU A 219 17.26 -6.17 -23.03
N ALA A 220 17.16 -5.30 -22.02
CA ALA A 220 16.06 -5.32 -21.06
C ALA A 220 14.93 -4.38 -21.51
N ASN A 221 13.72 -4.92 -21.67
CA ASN A 221 12.57 -4.11 -22.04
C ASN A 221 12.30 -3.01 -20.97
N PRO A 222 12.31 -1.72 -21.35
CA PRO A 222 12.07 -0.62 -20.42
C PRO A 222 10.69 -0.68 -19.76
N ALA A 223 9.66 -1.11 -20.50
CA ALA A 223 8.32 -1.28 -19.97
C ALA A 223 8.28 -2.36 -18.90
N THR A 224 8.88 -3.54 -19.15
CA THR A 224 9.00 -4.60 -18.14
C THR A 224 9.72 -4.09 -16.89
N THR A 225 10.75 -3.27 -17.06
CA THR A 225 11.50 -2.73 -15.90
C THR A 225 10.66 -1.75 -15.08
N PHE A 226 9.92 -0.85 -15.74
CA PHE A 226 9.00 0.04 -15.05
C PHE A 226 7.90 -0.73 -14.31
N VAL A 227 7.34 -1.76 -14.95
CA VAL A 227 6.32 -2.60 -14.32
C VAL A 227 6.87 -3.41 -13.14
N LEU A 228 8.14 -3.85 -13.19
CA LEU A 228 8.82 -4.43 -12.03
C LEU A 228 9.00 -3.42 -10.88
N LEU A 229 9.19 -2.12 -11.16
CA LEU A 229 9.19 -1.09 -10.11
C LEU A 229 7.82 -0.99 -9.44
N LEU A 230 6.74 -1.01 -10.22
CA LEU A 230 5.36 -1.04 -9.70
C LEU A 230 5.13 -2.29 -8.84
N ALA A 231 5.52 -3.47 -9.34
CA ALA A 231 5.40 -4.72 -8.61
C ALA A 231 6.20 -4.70 -7.30
N GLY A 232 7.43 -4.20 -7.34
CA GLY A 232 8.30 -4.11 -6.17
C GLY A 232 7.72 -3.18 -5.11
N LEU A 233 7.28 -1.99 -5.48
CA LEU A 233 6.64 -1.05 -4.55
C LEU A 233 5.32 -1.60 -4.01
N GLY A 234 4.48 -2.20 -4.86
CA GLY A 234 3.24 -2.83 -4.44
C GLY A 234 3.46 -3.97 -3.44
N LEU A 235 4.45 -4.84 -3.70
CA LEU A 235 4.82 -5.92 -2.80
C LEU A 235 5.38 -5.40 -1.47
N LEU A 236 6.21 -4.35 -1.48
CA LEU A 236 6.73 -3.73 -0.27
C LEU A 236 5.63 -3.05 0.56
N LEU A 237 4.64 -2.43 -0.09
CA LEU A 237 3.49 -1.82 0.59
C LEU A 237 2.64 -2.88 1.29
N VAL A 238 2.35 -4.01 0.64
CA VAL A 238 1.58 -5.08 1.29
C VAL A 238 2.40 -5.88 2.31
N TYR A 239 3.73 -5.80 2.23
CA TYR A 239 4.64 -6.45 3.17
C TYR A 239 4.91 -5.62 4.44
N ALA A 240 4.96 -4.28 4.34
CA ALA A 240 5.26 -3.41 5.47
C ALA A 240 4.35 -3.61 6.71
N PRO A 241 3.01 -3.78 6.57
CA PRO A 241 2.11 -4.05 7.69
C PRO A 241 2.37 -5.36 8.44
N GLU A 242 3.23 -6.24 7.91
CA GLU A 242 3.63 -7.45 8.62
C GLU A 242 4.56 -7.15 9.78
N PHE A 243 5.37 -6.10 9.71
CA PHE A 243 6.36 -5.79 10.76
C PHE A 243 6.23 -4.41 11.38
N VAL A 244 5.57 -3.45 10.74
CA VAL A 244 5.31 -2.11 11.31
C VAL A 244 3.87 -1.68 11.08
N TYR A 245 3.35 -0.85 11.98
CA TYR A 245 2.12 -0.09 11.73
C TYR A 245 2.18 1.28 12.40
N LEU A 246 1.28 2.15 11.96
CA LEU A 246 1.14 3.49 12.48
C LEU A 246 0.17 3.48 13.65
N ARG A 247 0.59 4.08 14.76
CA ARG A 247 -0.27 4.30 15.89
C ARG A 247 -1.21 5.45 15.58
N ASP A 248 -2.50 5.20 15.66
CA ASP A 248 -3.54 6.22 15.58
C ASP A 248 -4.63 5.99 16.65
N ASN A 249 -5.78 6.63 16.49
CA ASN A 249 -6.91 6.57 17.42
C ASN A 249 -7.54 5.17 17.55
N PHE A 250 -7.33 4.27 16.58
CA PHE A 250 -7.85 2.90 16.65
C PHE A 250 -6.92 1.96 17.43
N GLY A 251 -5.65 2.33 17.62
CA GLY A 251 -4.68 1.52 18.37
C GLY A 251 -4.34 0.16 17.75
N THR A 252 -4.75 -0.09 16.49
CA THR A 252 -4.49 -1.32 15.75
C THR A 252 -3.84 -1.02 14.41
N ARG A 253 -3.32 -2.05 13.73
CA ARG A 253 -2.73 -1.90 12.39
C ARG A 253 -3.74 -1.68 11.27
N MET A 254 -5.05 -1.60 11.57
CA MET A 254 -6.12 -1.56 10.57
C MET A 254 -5.94 -0.45 9.55
N ASN A 255 -5.65 0.78 9.99
CA ASN A 255 -5.47 1.91 9.07
C ASN A 255 -4.20 1.81 8.23
N THR A 256 -3.11 1.28 8.79
CA THR A 256 -1.90 1.00 8.00
C THR A 256 -2.18 -0.03 6.93
N VAL A 257 -2.81 -1.16 7.30
CA VAL A 257 -3.24 -2.19 6.34
C VAL A 257 -4.13 -1.57 5.28
N PHE A 258 -5.18 -0.84 5.65
CA PHE A 258 -6.11 -0.23 4.70
C PHE A 258 -5.40 0.71 3.71
N LYS A 259 -4.62 1.68 4.20
CA LYS A 259 -3.94 2.66 3.36
C LYS A 259 -2.89 2.02 2.46
N PHE A 260 -2.08 1.11 3.00
CA PHE A 260 -0.99 0.49 2.24
C PHE A 260 -1.52 -0.56 1.26
N TYR A 261 -2.50 -1.36 1.66
CA TYR A 261 -3.08 -2.39 0.79
C TYR A 261 -3.87 -1.77 -0.35
N TYR A 262 -4.52 -0.62 -0.15
CA TYR A 262 -5.17 0.10 -1.24
C TYR A 262 -4.18 0.48 -2.35
N GLN A 263 -3.06 1.09 -1.98
CA GLN A 263 -2.00 1.45 -2.92
C GLN A 263 -1.31 0.22 -3.52
N GLY A 264 -1.02 -0.77 -2.68
CA GLY A 264 -0.44 -2.05 -3.11
C GLY A 264 -1.31 -2.75 -4.14
N TRP A 265 -2.63 -2.77 -3.93
CA TRP A 265 -3.58 -3.38 -4.86
C TRP A 265 -3.52 -2.71 -6.24
N LEU A 266 -3.54 -1.36 -6.30
CA LEU A 266 -3.48 -0.62 -7.56
C LEU A 266 -2.19 -0.91 -8.34
N LEU A 267 -1.04 -0.85 -7.66
CA LEU A 267 0.27 -1.10 -8.30
C LEU A 267 0.42 -2.55 -8.76
N LEU A 268 0.00 -3.51 -7.92
CA LEU A 268 0.03 -4.92 -8.25
C LEU A 268 -0.97 -5.28 -9.35
N ALA A 269 -2.11 -4.60 -9.44
CA ALA A 269 -3.08 -4.80 -10.52
C ALA A 269 -2.48 -4.45 -11.88
N VAL A 270 -1.86 -3.29 -12.01
CA VAL A 270 -1.18 -2.89 -13.26
C VAL A 270 -0.05 -3.88 -13.60
N ALA A 271 0.73 -4.29 -12.60
CA ALA A 271 1.81 -5.26 -12.81
C ALA A 271 1.31 -6.65 -13.22
N ALA A 272 0.25 -7.13 -12.58
CA ALA A 272 -0.40 -8.40 -12.88
C ALA A 272 -0.98 -8.38 -14.30
N SER A 273 -1.70 -7.32 -14.68
CA SER A 273 -2.27 -7.19 -16.03
C SER A 273 -1.20 -7.25 -17.11
N TYR A 274 -0.07 -6.56 -16.92
CA TYR A 274 1.05 -6.62 -17.86
C TYR A 274 1.63 -8.04 -17.96
N GLY A 275 1.86 -8.70 -16.82
CA GLY A 275 2.36 -10.08 -16.78
C GLY A 275 1.43 -11.09 -17.47
N VAL A 276 0.12 -10.94 -17.26
CA VAL A 276 -0.92 -11.75 -17.90
C VAL A 276 -0.90 -11.56 -19.41
N ILE A 277 -1.00 -10.32 -19.88
CA ILE A 277 -1.07 -10.00 -21.31
C ILE A 277 0.19 -10.48 -22.03
N LEU A 278 1.37 -10.21 -21.48
CA LEU A 278 2.63 -10.59 -22.11
C LEU A 278 2.81 -12.12 -22.16
N SER A 279 2.37 -12.84 -21.12
CA SER A 279 2.41 -14.31 -21.11
C SER A 279 1.53 -14.91 -22.19
N LEU A 280 0.33 -14.35 -22.39
CA LEU A 280 -0.60 -14.79 -23.43
C LEU A 280 -0.09 -14.48 -24.83
N HIS A 281 0.60 -13.35 -25.05
CA HIS A 281 1.17 -13.01 -26.35
C HIS A 281 2.35 -13.93 -26.73
N ARG A 282 3.11 -14.42 -25.74
CA ARG A 282 4.25 -15.32 -25.96
C ARG A 282 3.86 -16.80 -25.99
N TRP A 283 2.59 -17.13 -26.26
CA TRP A 283 2.06 -18.50 -26.15
C TRP A 283 2.75 -19.56 -27.00
N ARG A 284 3.42 -19.16 -28.09
CA ARG A 284 4.18 -20.07 -28.96
C ARG A 284 5.57 -20.42 -28.43
N ALA A 285 6.04 -19.78 -27.35
CA ALA A 285 7.32 -20.11 -26.76
C ALA A 285 7.21 -21.37 -25.89
N SER A 286 8.19 -22.28 -25.98
CA SER A 286 8.20 -23.56 -25.25
C SER A 286 8.12 -23.43 -23.73
N TYR A 287 8.53 -22.28 -23.18
CA TYR A 287 8.51 -21.96 -21.75
C TYR A 287 7.25 -21.20 -21.30
N ALA A 288 6.31 -20.92 -22.22
CA ALA A 288 5.17 -20.05 -21.93
C ALA A 288 4.09 -20.72 -21.09
N TRP A 289 4.02 -22.06 -21.07
CA TRP A 289 2.94 -22.80 -20.41
C TRP A 289 2.73 -22.41 -18.94
N ALA A 290 3.78 -22.28 -18.14
CA ALA A 290 3.65 -21.86 -16.74
C ALA A 290 3.04 -20.46 -16.61
N GLY A 291 3.53 -19.49 -17.40
CA GLY A 291 2.99 -18.13 -17.41
C GLY A 291 1.55 -18.08 -17.91
N ILE A 292 1.21 -18.84 -18.95
CA ILE A 292 -0.14 -18.95 -19.51
C ILE A 292 -1.09 -19.58 -18.49
N SER A 293 -0.72 -20.67 -17.84
CA SER A 293 -1.56 -21.35 -16.84
C SER A 293 -1.85 -20.44 -15.65
N LEU A 294 -0.82 -19.73 -15.13
CA LEU A 294 -1.00 -18.73 -14.07
C LEU A 294 -1.92 -17.60 -14.53
N SER A 295 -1.75 -17.14 -15.77
CA SER A 295 -2.56 -16.07 -16.36
C SER A 295 -4.02 -16.50 -16.55
N GLY A 296 -4.25 -17.72 -17.03
CA GLY A 296 -5.59 -18.30 -17.20
C GLY A 296 -6.29 -18.46 -15.85
N LEU A 297 -5.59 -18.94 -14.83
CA LEU A 297 -6.13 -19.03 -13.47
C LEU A 297 -6.44 -17.64 -12.89
N ALA A 298 -5.55 -16.65 -13.08
CA ALA A 298 -5.81 -15.27 -12.65
C ALA A 298 -7.07 -14.71 -13.29
N ILE A 299 -7.24 -14.88 -14.61
CA ILE A 299 -8.42 -14.45 -15.35
C ILE A 299 -9.67 -15.17 -14.83
N LEU A 300 -9.61 -16.48 -14.62
CA LEU A 300 -10.74 -17.25 -14.09
C LEU A 300 -11.20 -16.73 -12.73
N LEU A 301 -10.25 -16.44 -11.82
CA LEU A 301 -10.56 -15.87 -10.51
C LEU A 301 -11.16 -14.47 -10.61
N ILE A 302 -10.65 -13.63 -11.51
CA ILE A 302 -11.19 -12.28 -11.77
C ILE A 302 -12.64 -12.40 -12.28
N LEU A 303 -12.89 -13.26 -13.27
CA LEU A 303 -14.24 -13.50 -13.81
C LEU A 303 -15.19 -14.02 -12.74
N GLY A 304 -14.73 -14.92 -11.87
CA GLY A 304 -15.50 -15.36 -10.71
C GLY A 304 -15.84 -14.22 -9.75
N GLY A 305 -14.92 -13.27 -9.53
CA GLY A 305 -15.11 -12.09 -8.70
C GLY A 305 -16.08 -11.05 -9.28
N LEU A 306 -16.29 -11.02 -10.61
CA LEU A 306 -17.25 -10.11 -11.26
C LEU A 306 -18.71 -10.39 -10.89
N ILE A 307 -18.99 -11.50 -10.19
CA ILE A 307 -20.30 -11.71 -9.57
C ILE A 307 -20.61 -10.66 -8.49
N TYR A 308 -19.59 -10.15 -7.80
CA TYR A 308 -19.76 -9.21 -6.69
C TYR A 308 -20.41 -7.89 -7.09
N PRO A 309 -19.95 -7.14 -8.12
CA PRO A 309 -20.60 -5.89 -8.51
C PRO A 309 -22.08 -6.11 -8.91
N VAL A 310 -22.42 -7.22 -9.56
CA VAL A 310 -23.79 -7.56 -9.94
C VAL A 310 -24.64 -7.87 -8.71
N ALA A 311 -24.21 -8.82 -7.86
CA ALA A 311 -24.92 -9.23 -6.66
C ALA A 311 -25.00 -8.09 -5.62
N GLY A 312 -23.93 -7.31 -5.51
CA GLY A 312 -23.82 -6.15 -4.64
C GLY A 312 -24.79 -5.04 -5.07
N ALA A 313 -24.83 -4.69 -6.35
CA ALA A 313 -25.81 -3.73 -6.87
C ALA A 313 -27.25 -4.20 -6.61
N TYR A 314 -27.54 -5.45 -6.91
CA TYR A 314 -28.86 -6.05 -6.67
C TYR A 314 -29.27 -6.00 -5.19
N SER A 315 -28.38 -6.41 -4.27
CA SER A 315 -28.66 -6.39 -2.84
C SER A 315 -28.77 -4.97 -2.28
N LYS A 316 -27.87 -4.06 -2.66
CA LYS A 316 -27.86 -2.67 -2.18
C LYS A 316 -29.01 -1.83 -2.70
N ALA A 317 -29.57 -2.18 -3.86
CA ALA A 317 -30.77 -1.56 -4.40
C ALA A 317 -32.07 -2.16 -3.84
N SER A 318 -32.02 -2.91 -2.72
CA SER A 318 -33.17 -3.63 -2.17
C SER A 318 -33.86 -4.48 -3.23
N HIS A 319 -33.09 -5.24 -4.00
CA HIS A 319 -33.59 -6.09 -5.09
C HIS A 319 -34.32 -5.32 -6.20
N PHE A 320 -34.10 -4.00 -6.30
CA PHE A 320 -34.86 -3.08 -7.16
C PHE A 320 -36.37 -3.08 -6.88
N GLN A 321 -36.78 -3.44 -5.66
CA GLN A 321 -38.18 -3.51 -5.25
C GLN A 321 -38.70 -2.22 -4.62
N ASN A 322 -37.82 -1.25 -4.28
CA ASN A 322 -38.27 0.02 -3.72
C ASN A 322 -38.92 0.88 -4.83
N PRO A 323 -40.24 1.14 -4.78
CA PRO A 323 -40.93 1.92 -5.80
C PRO A 323 -40.59 3.42 -5.76
N ALA A 324 -40.01 3.90 -4.65
CA ALA A 324 -39.62 5.28 -4.43
C ALA A 324 -38.16 5.36 -3.97
N PRO A 325 -37.18 5.10 -4.84
CA PRO A 325 -35.78 5.30 -4.51
C PRO A 325 -35.55 6.76 -4.13
N THR A 326 -34.78 6.98 -3.07
CA THR A 326 -34.53 8.31 -2.53
C THR A 326 -33.04 8.49 -2.23
N LEU A 327 -32.58 9.73 -2.35
CA LEU A 327 -31.26 10.16 -1.89
C LEU A 327 -31.29 10.68 -0.44
N ASP A 328 -32.46 10.64 0.22
CA ASP A 328 -32.59 10.96 1.64
C ASP A 328 -31.88 9.90 2.51
N GLY A 329 -30.68 10.23 2.95
CA GLY A 329 -29.88 9.39 3.84
C GLY A 329 -30.52 9.15 5.21
N LEU A 330 -31.60 9.85 5.58
CA LEU A 330 -32.35 9.64 6.81
C LEU A 330 -33.68 8.90 6.58
N ALA A 331 -33.95 8.41 5.37
CA ALA A 331 -35.18 7.69 5.06
C ALA A 331 -35.39 6.42 5.91
N TYR A 332 -34.31 5.85 6.46
CA TYR A 332 -34.35 4.69 7.34
C TYR A 332 -34.71 5.02 8.81
N VAL A 333 -34.70 6.31 9.18
CA VAL A 333 -34.91 6.78 10.56
C VAL A 333 -36.41 6.86 10.86
N SER A 334 -36.79 6.56 12.11
CA SER A 334 -38.20 6.62 12.52
C SER A 334 -38.76 8.05 12.45
N PRO A 335 -40.08 8.23 12.30
CA PRO A 335 -40.69 9.57 12.29
C PRO A 335 -40.35 10.40 13.52
N ASP A 336 -40.37 9.82 14.71
CA ASP A 336 -40.08 10.52 15.98
C ASP A 336 -38.62 10.97 16.05
N GLU A 337 -37.69 10.10 15.64
CA GLU A 337 -36.27 10.43 15.64
C GLU A 337 -35.96 11.48 14.55
N ARG A 338 -36.63 11.41 13.40
CA ARG A 338 -36.54 12.47 12.38
C ARG A 338 -37.08 13.80 12.88
N ALA A 339 -38.18 13.80 13.63
CA ALA A 339 -38.71 15.01 14.27
C ALA A 339 -37.71 15.60 15.28
N ALA A 340 -37.01 14.77 16.05
CA ALA A 340 -35.96 15.21 16.97
C ALA A 340 -34.75 15.83 16.21
N ILE A 341 -34.28 15.17 15.16
CA ILE A 341 -33.19 15.69 14.28
C ILE A 341 -33.58 17.06 13.71
N GLU A 342 -34.80 17.19 13.18
CA GLU A 342 -35.30 18.44 12.63
C GLU A 342 -35.46 19.53 13.69
N TRP A 343 -35.95 19.17 14.88
CA TRP A 343 -36.07 20.09 16.00
C TRP A 343 -34.70 20.66 16.37
N VAL A 344 -33.67 19.81 16.52
CA VAL A 344 -32.30 20.28 16.81
C VAL A 344 -31.80 21.22 15.72
N ARG A 345 -31.91 20.86 14.44
CA ARG A 345 -31.48 21.74 13.33
C ARG A 345 -32.15 23.11 13.34
N ARG A 346 -33.45 23.16 13.67
CA ARG A 346 -34.26 24.41 13.66
C ARG A 346 -34.07 25.26 14.91
N ASN A 347 -33.73 24.65 16.05
CA ASN A 347 -33.72 25.31 17.36
C ASN A 347 -32.31 25.52 17.94
N THR A 348 -31.24 25.07 17.27
CA THR A 348 -29.86 25.30 17.73
C THR A 348 -29.01 26.03 16.68
N PRO A 349 -28.10 26.92 17.11
CA PRO A 349 -27.17 27.58 16.21
C PRO A 349 -26.15 26.57 15.62
N PRO A 350 -25.52 26.87 14.47
CA PRO A 350 -24.59 25.95 13.80
C PRO A 350 -23.36 25.52 14.60
N ASP A 351 -22.98 26.30 15.62
CA ASP A 351 -21.86 26.05 16.53
C ASP A 351 -22.29 25.41 17.86
N ALA A 352 -23.58 25.07 18.01
CA ALA A 352 -24.07 24.38 19.20
C ALA A 352 -23.44 22.98 19.29
N ILE A 353 -22.95 22.63 20.48
CA ILE A 353 -22.31 21.34 20.75
C ILE A 353 -23.37 20.31 21.14
N VAL A 354 -23.46 19.22 20.38
CA VAL A 354 -24.29 18.06 20.74
C VAL A 354 -23.48 17.07 21.57
N VAL A 355 -23.88 16.84 22.82
CA VAL A 355 -23.27 15.83 23.69
C VAL A 355 -24.07 14.54 23.61
N GLU A 356 -23.50 13.53 22.96
CA GLU A 356 -24.08 12.19 22.80
C GLU A 356 -23.23 11.12 23.48
N GLY A 357 -23.84 9.96 23.76
CA GLY A 357 -23.14 8.82 24.32
C GLY A 357 -22.01 8.35 23.40
N LYS A 358 -20.80 8.18 23.94
CA LYS A 358 -19.68 7.65 23.17
C LYS A 358 -19.89 6.16 22.88
N GLY A 359 -20.40 5.85 21.69
CA GLY A 359 -20.51 4.49 21.17
C GLY A 359 -19.21 3.92 20.63
N ALA A 360 -19.27 2.68 20.14
CA ALA A 360 -18.18 2.10 19.35
C ALA A 360 -18.11 2.75 17.96
N SER A 361 -16.93 2.79 17.34
CA SER A 361 -16.76 3.29 15.98
C SER A 361 -17.67 2.53 15.00
N TYR A 362 -18.21 3.23 13.98
CA TYR A 362 -19.11 2.68 12.96
C TYR A 362 -20.47 2.16 13.48
N ARG A 363 -20.87 2.56 14.69
CA ARG A 363 -22.20 2.29 15.24
C ARG A 363 -23.10 3.51 15.07
N ALA A 364 -23.95 3.47 14.04
CA ALA A 364 -24.83 4.57 13.66
C ALA A 364 -25.93 4.90 14.70
N ASP A 365 -26.04 4.13 15.77
CA ASP A 365 -27.01 4.28 16.87
C ASP A 365 -26.55 5.22 18.00
N PHE A 366 -25.25 5.54 18.12
CA PHE A 366 -24.74 6.30 19.28
C PHE A 366 -24.43 7.78 19.02
N SER A 367 -24.40 8.25 17.78
CA SER A 367 -24.04 9.63 17.44
C SER A 367 -24.86 10.17 16.27
N ARG A 368 -26.14 9.83 16.24
CA ARG A 368 -27.00 10.08 15.06
C ARG A 368 -27.46 11.53 15.01
N ILE A 369 -27.68 12.19 16.14
CA ILE A 369 -28.11 13.58 16.16
C ILE A 369 -26.96 14.47 15.67
N SER A 370 -25.75 14.35 16.22
CA SER A 370 -24.59 15.11 15.73
C SER A 370 -24.33 14.85 14.24
N ALA A 371 -24.28 13.58 13.82
CA ALA A 371 -24.03 13.19 12.42
C ALA A 371 -25.11 13.70 11.45
N ALA A 372 -26.40 13.67 11.85
CA ALA A 372 -27.48 14.14 11.01
C ALA A 372 -27.58 15.67 11.01
N THR A 373 -27.28 16.35 12.11
CA THR A 373 -27.53 17.79 12.23
C THR A 373 -26.32 18.67 11.88
N GLY A 374 -25.10 18.12 11.92
CA GLY A 374 -23.86 18.89 11.74
C GLY A 374 -23.63 19.86 12.90
N ARG A 375 -23.97 19.42 14.11
CA ARG A 375 -23.84 20.14 15.39
C ARG A 375 -22.92 19.34 16.30
#